data_AF-A0A976QJ08-F1
#
_entry.id   AF-A0A976QJ08-F1
#
_cell.length_a   1.000
_cell.length_b   1.000
_cell.length_c   1.000
_cell.angle_alpha   90.00
_cell.angle_beta   90.00
_cell.angle_gamma   90.00
#
_symmetry.space_group_name_H-M   'P 1'
#
loop_
_entity.id
_entity.type
_entity.pdbx_description
1 polymer ?
#
loop_
_entity_poly.entity_id
_entity_poly.type
_entity_poly.pdbx_seq_one_letter_code
_entity_poly.pdbx_strand_id
1 'polypeptide(L)' 'LDAIDSRGRPVCDIEEGYITAASCILANISCKLGRSLAWDHEKGRVIDDDEANSLLGRPYRQPWVHPDPRTV' A
#
# COMPACT_ATOMS: atom_id res chain seq x y z
N LEU A 1 -7.42 -19.52 16.59
CA LEU A 1 -8.82 -19.10 16.36
C LEU A 1 -9.33 -18.23 17.51
N ASP A 2 -8.52 -18.07 18.55
CA ASP A 2 -8.84 -17.44 19.82
C ASP A 2 -9.43 -16.03 19.67
N ALA A 3 -8.89 -15.20 18.77
CA ALA A 3 -9.42 -13.86 18.51
C ALA A 3 -10.85 -13.87 17.93
N ILE A 4 -11.22 -14.91 17.18
CA ILE A 4 -12.59 -15.07 16.67
C ILE A 4 -13.51 -15.48 17.82
N ASP A 5 -13.09 -16.46 18.61
CA ASP A 5 -13.88 -16.99 19.73
C ASP A 5 -14.09 -15.93 20.82
N SER A 6 -13.07 -15.13 21.09
CA SER A 6 -13.11 -14.04 22.08
C SER A 6 -13.63 -12.72 21.51
N ARG A 7 -13.93 -12.64 20.21
CA ARG A 7 -14.20 -11.39 19.47
C ARG A 7 -13.16 -10.29 19.75
N GLY A 8 -11.89 -10.70 19.91
CA GLY A 8 -10.77 -9.83 20.19
C GLY A 8 -10.03 -9.38 18.93
N ARG A 9 -9.00 -8.55 19.11
CA ARG A 9 -8.10 -8.19 18.03
C ARG A 9 -7.17 -9.37 17.68
N PRO A 10 -6.95 -9.64 16.39
CA PRO A 10 -5.93 -10.61 15.98
C PRO A 10 -4.53 -10.13 16.35
N VAL A 11 -3.55 -11.03 16.30
CA VAL A 11 -2.12 -10.72 16.56
C VAL A 11 -1.59 -9.64 15.60
N CYS A 12 -2.09 -9.62 14.37
CA CYS A 12 -1.82 -8.60 13.37
C CYS A 12 -3.17 -8.00 12.99
N ASP A 13 -3.42 -6.76 13.42
CA ASP A 13 -4.61 -6.02 12.99
C ASP A 13 -4.41 -5.53 11.54
N ILE A 14 -5.45 -4.89 11.01
CA ILE A 14 -5.49 -4.44 9.62
C ILE A 14 -4.39 -3.42 9.34
N GLU A 15 -4.07 -2.56 10.31
CA GLU A 15 -3.05 -1.51 10.15
C GLU A 15 -1.65 -2.09 9.98
N GLU A 16 -1.26 -3.07 10.78
CA GLU A 16 0.04 -3.74 10.68
C GLU A 16 0.14 -4.51 9.35
N GLY A 17 -0.97 -5.12 8.91
CA GLY A 17 -1.07 -5.75 7.60
C GLY A 17 -0.86 -4.75 6.46
N TYR A 18 -1.50 -3.58 6.54
CA TYR A 18 -1.34 -2.48 5.59
C TYR A 18 0.10 -1.98 5.53
N ILE A 19 0.72 -1.69 6.68
CA ILE A 19 2.10 -1.19 6.77
C ILE A 19 3.09 -2.21 6.16
N THR A 20 2.89 -3.49 6.45
CA THR A 20 3.74 -4.57 5.91
C THR A 20 3.62 -4.64 4.38
N ALA A 21 2.40 -4.63 3.85
CA ALA A 21 2.17 -4.68 2.41
C ALA A 21 2.74 -3.45 1.70
N ALA A 22 2.52 -2.25 2.24
CA ALA A 22 3.05 -1.00 1.71
C ALA A 22 4.59 -1.03 1.66
N SER A 23 5.23 -1.51 2.72
CA SER A 23 6.71 -1.61 2.79
C SER A 23 7.28 -2.53 1.70
N CYS A 24 6.65 -3.69 1.47
CA CYS A 24 7.06 -4.61 0.40
C CYS A 24 6.89 -4.00 -0.99
N ILE A 25 5.82 -3.25 -1.23
CA ILE A 25 5.58 -2.56 -2.50
C ILE A 25 6.64 -1.47 -2.73
N LEU A 26 6.91 -0.65 -1.71
CA LEU A 26 7.92 0.41 -1.78
C LEU A 26 9.33 -0.15 -2.03
N ALA A 27 9.67 -1.29 -1.43
CA ALA A 27 10.94 -1.96 -1.71
C ALA A 27 11.06 -2.37 -3.18
N ASN A 28 9.99 -2.92 -3.78
CA ASN A 28 9.98 -3.26 -5.20
C ASN A 28 10.12 -2.02 -6.10
N ILE A 29 9.46 -0.91 -5.76
CA ILE A 29 9.58 0.35 -6.50
C ILE A 29 11.01 0.91 -6.37
N SER A 30 11.59 0.89 -5.16
CA SER A 30 12.96 1.33 -4.91
C SER A 30 13.97 0.50 -5.72
N CYS A 31 13.82 -0.82 -5.76
CA CYS A 31 14.63 -1.71 -6.60
C CYS A 31 14.49 -1.38 -8.09
N LYS A 32 13.26 -1.10 -8.55
CA LYS A 32 12.99 -0.77 -9.96
C LYS A 32 13.61 0.56 -10.38
N LEU A 33 13.56 1.57 -9.51
CA LEU A 33 14.11 2.91 -9.75
C LEU A 33 15.61 3.02 -9.43
N GLY A 34 16.18 2.04 -8.72
CA GLY A 34 17.60 2.01 -8.34
C GLY A 34 17.97 3.05 -7.28
N ARG A 35 17.01 3.57 -6.51
CA ARG A 35 17.21 4.62 -5.50
C ARG A 35 16.31 4.43 -4.28
N SER A 36 16.73 4.97 -3.14
CA SER A 36 15.93 4.98 -1.92
C SER A 36 14.73 5.94 -2.04
N LEU A 37 13.62 5.61 -1.41
CA LEU A 37 12.39 6.38 -1.42
C LEU A 37 12.05 6.85 0.00
N ALA A 38 11.66 8.11 0.14
CA ALA A 38 11.17 8.66 1.41
C ALA A 38 9.63 8.59 1.42
N TRP A 39 9.06 7.85 2.36
CA TRP A 39 7.62 7.60 2.44
C TRP A 39 6.94 8.52 3.46
N ASP A 40 5.89 9.22 3.03
CA ASP A 40 4.97 9.97 3.90
C ASP A 40 3.80 9.04 4.27
N HIS A 41 3.81 8.50 5.48
CA HIS A 41 2.79 7.55 5.94
C HIS A 41 1.41 8.21 6.15
N GLU A 42 1.37 9.50 6.47
CA GLU A 42 0.11 10.22 6.68
C GLU A 42 -0.59 10.48 5.35
N LYS A 43 0.18 10.82 4.32
CA LYS A 43 -0.35 11.10 2.98
C LYS A 43 -0.40 9.88 2.07
N GLY A 44 0.23 8.77 2.46
CA GLY A 44 0.31 7.56 1.66
C GLY A 44 1.02 7.77 0.32
N ARG A 45 2.10 8.54 0.29
CA ARG A 45 2.84 8.90 -0.93
C ARG A 45 4.34 9.02 -0.71
N VAL A 46 5.12 8.88 -1.77
CA VAL A 46 6.55 9.18 -1.77
C VAL A 46 6.75 10.70 -1.80
N ILE A 47 7.65 11.20 -0.95
CA ILE A 47 7.97 12.63 -0.82
C ILE A 47 8.75 13.08 -2.07
N ASP A 48 8.27 14.16 -2.69
CA ASP A 48 8.91 14.84 -3.84
C ASP A 48 9.27 13.92 -5.03
N ASP A 49 8.49 12.86 -5.26
CA ASP A 49 8.78 11.85 -6.28
C ASP A 49 7.54 11.41 -7.09
N ASP A 50 7.22 12.15 -8.14
CA ASP A 50 6.08 11.86 -9.01
C ASP A 50 6.25 10.55 -9.80
N GLU A 51 7.50 10.19 -10.14
CA GLU A 51 7.79 8.94 -10.84
C GLU A 51 7.46 7.73 -9.96
N ALA A 52 7.92 7.72 -8.71
CA ALA A 52 7.59 6.66 -7.77
C ALA A 52 6.08 6.62 -7.45
N ASN A 53 5.45 7.79 -7.28
CA ASN A 53 4.01 7.87 -7.02
C ASN A 53 3.16 7.33 -8.19
N SER A 54 3.63 7.49 -9.44
CA SER A 54 2.96 6.90 -10.61
C SER A 54 2.93 5.37 -10.61
N LEU A 55 3.88 4.73 -9.91
CA LEU A 55 4.02 3.28 -9.82
C LEU A 55 3.20 2.66 -8.68
N LEU A 56 2.66 3.47 -7.76
CA LEU A 56 1.77 3.00 -6.69
C LEU A 56 0.42 2.52 -7.23
N GLY A 57 -0.01 3.07 -8.36
CA GLY A 57 -1.21 2.67 -9.07
C GLY A 57 -0.88 1.94 -10.37
N ARG A 58 -1.68 0.94 -10.73
CA ARG A 58 -1.58 0.28 -12.04
C ARG A 58 -2.85 0.50 -12.85
N PRO A 59 -2.76 0.87 -14.14
CA PRO A 59 -3.92 0.86 -15.00
C PRO A 59 -4.46 -0.57 -15.11
N TYR A 60 -5.76 -0.73 -14.84
CA TYR A 60 -6.44 -2.00 -15.04
C TYR A 60 -6.65 -2.28 -16.53
N ARG A 61 -6.75 -3.57 -16.88
CA ARG A 61 -7.06 -4.01 -18.23
C ARG A 61 -8.50 -3.61 -18.58
N GLN A 62 -8.72 -3.01 -19.74
CA GLN A 62 -10.08 -2.69 -20.21
C GLN A 62 -10.96 -3.96 -20.33
N PRO A 63 -12.27 -3.90 -20.01
CA PRO A 63 -13.05 -2.73 -19.57
C PRO A 63 -13.06 -2.50 -18.04
N TRP A 64 -12.16 -3.16 -17.29
CA TRP A 64 -12.18 -3.12 -15.83
C TRP A 64 -11.58 -1.83 -15.28
N VAL A 65 -12.22 -1.25 -14.28
CA VAL A 65 -11.78 -0.04 -13.56
C VAL A 65 -11.35 -0.45 -12.15
N HIS A 66 -10.20 0.04 -11.70
CA HIS A 66 -9.77 -0.19 -10.32
C HIS A 66 -10.74 0.53 -9.37
N PRO A 67 -11.28 -0.14 -8.34
CA PRO A 67 -12.13 0.52 -7.35
C PRO A 67 -11.29 1.52 -6.54
N ASP A 68 -11.59 2.82 -6.66
CA ASP A 68 -10.92 3.86 -5.87
C ASP A 68 -11.75 4.14 -4.60
N PRO A 69 -11.17 4.12 -3.40
CA PRO A 69 -11.86 4.37 -2.13
C PRO A 69 -12.64 5.70 -2.08
N ARG A 70 -12.30 6.66 -2.95
CA ARG A 70 -12.98 7.97 -3.06
C ARG A 70 -14.19 7.93 -4.00
N THR A 71 -14.36 6.85 -4.75
CA THR A 71 -15.40 6.68 -5.77
C THR A 71 -16.40 5.57 -5.45
N VAL A 72 -16.16 4.83 -4.35
CA VAL A 72 -17.04 3.77 -3.84
C VAL A 72 -17.82 4.23 -2.61
#